data_AF-A0A535QYP2-F1
#
_entry.id   AF-A0A535QYP2-F1
#
_cell.length_a   1.000
_cell.length_b   1.000
_cell.length_c   1.000
_cell.angle_alpha   90.00
_cell.angle_beta   90.00
_cell.angle_gamma   90.00
#
_symmetry.space_group_name_H-M   'P 1'
#
loop_
_entity.id
_entity.type
_entity.pdbx_description
1 polymer ?
#
loop_
_entity_poly.entity_id
_entity_poly.type
_entity_poly.pdbx_seq_one_letter_code
_entity_poly.pdbx_strand_id
1 'polypeptide(L)' 'MKRTNVYLTEKQLERLHLQAEQEGVAMAEVIRRAVEVYLVWNDPTYAPPPHSKKKRRLHPHG' A
#
# COMPACT_ATOMS: atom_id res chain seq x y z
N MET A 1 -8.77 7.27 -2.16
CA MET A 1 -8.66 5.79 -2.13
C MET A 1 -10.05 5.20 -2.12
N LYS A 2 -10.29 4.11 -2.87
CA LYS A 2 -11.55 3.36 -2.87
C LYS A 2 -11.30 2.01 -2.18
N ARG A 3 -12.22 1.58 -1.31
CA ARG A 3 -12.14 0.28 -0.64
C ARG A 3 -12.67 -0.81 -1.57
N THR A 4 -11.88 -1.87 -1.71
CA THR A 4 -12.22 -3.06 -2.52
C THR A 4 -11.84 -4.29 -1.72
N ASN A 5 -12.68 -5.33 -1.75
CA ASN A 5 -12.35 -6.63 -1.18
C ASN A 5 -11.71 -7.49 -2.28
N VAL A 6 -10.64 -8.19 -1.93
CA VAL A 6 -9.94 -9.11 -2.83
C VAL A 6 -9.83 -10.47 -2.17
N TYR A 7 -9.89 -11.53 -2.96
CA TYR A 7 -9.66 -12.89 -2.48
C TYR A 7 -8.18 -13.22 -2.58
N LEU A 8 -7.63 -13.75 -1.50
CA LEU A 8 -6.25 -14.19 -1.38
C LEU A 8 -6.24 -15.57 -0.76
N THR A 9 -5.27 -16.39 -1.14
CA THR A 9 -5.03 -17.67 -0.45
C THR A 9 -4.43 -17.41 0.93
N GLU A 10 -4.58 -18.35 1.86
CA GLU A 10 -4.03 -18.25 3.22
C GLU A 10 -2.51 -17.98 3.19
N LYS A 11 -1.77 -18.71 2.35
CA LYS A 11 -0.32 -18.51 2.19
C LYS A 11 0.04 -17.12 1.70
N GLN A 12 -0.76 -16.52 0.80
CA GLN A 12 -0.53 -15.16 0.34
C GLN A 12 -0.78 -14.16 1.47
N LEU A 13 -1.84 -14.37 2.26
CA LEU A 13 -2.17 -13.53 3.39
C LEU A 13 -1.06 -13.56 4.46
N GLU A 14 -0.57 -14.74 4.82
CA GLU A 14 0.55 -14.90 5.77
C GLU A 14 1.81 -14.18 5.31
N ARG A 15 2.18 -14.31 4.02
CA ARG A 15 3.35 -13.64 3.45
C ARG A 15 3.21 -12.11 3.49
N LEU A 16 2.02 -11.60 3.15
CA LEU A 16 1.73 -10.17 3.16
C LEU A 16 1.74 -9.60 4.59
N HIS A 17 1.23 -10.37 5.56
CA HIS A 17 1.30 -10.02 6.97
C HIS A 17 2.74 -9.93 7.46
N LEU A 18 3.54 -10.96 7.20
CA LEU A 18 4.94 -10.99 7.61
C LEU A 18 5.73 -9.80 7.02
N GLN A 19 5.50 -9.50 5.74
CA GLN A 19 6.16 -8.37 5.09
C GLN A 19 5.71 -7.02 5.70
N ALA A 20 4.43 -6.85 5.96
CA ALA A 20 3.89 -5.65 6.58
C ALA A 20 4.48 -5.41 7.98
N GLU A 21 4.63 -6.47 8.77
CA GLU A 21 5.27 -6.42 10.10
C GLU A 21 6.75 -6.06 10.01
N GLN A 22 7.50 -6.67 9.09
CA GLN A 22 8.92 -6.37 8.85
C GLN A 22 9.15 -4.92 8.42
N GLU A 23 8.25 -4.36 7.60
CA GLU A 23 8.33 -2.98 7.12
C GLU A 23 7.70 -1.96 8.09
N GLY A 24 6.98 -2.42 9.12
CA GLY A 24 6.24 -1.55 10.05
C GLY A 24 5.12 -0.74 9.37
N VAL A 25 4.50 -1.29 8.32
CA VAL A 25 3.42 -0.64 7.56
C VAL A 25 2.13 -1.46 7.63
N ALA A 26 1.02 -0.87 7.21
CA ALA A 26 -0.22 -1.61 7.03
C ALA A 26 -0.12 -2.56 5.82
N MET A 27 -0.69 -3.76 5.92
CA MET A 27 -0.77 -4.70 4.80
C MET A 27 -1.37 -4.09 3.53
N ALA A 28 -2.34 -3.18 3.68
CA ALA A 28 -2.94 -2.45 2.56
C ALA A 28 -1.91 -1.61 1.78
N GLU A 29 -0.88 -1.08 2.44
CA GLU A 29 0.20 -0.34 1.79
C GLU A 29 1.13 -1.27 1.02
N VAL A 30 1.42 -2.47 1.56
CA VAL A 30 2.16 -3.52 0.84
C VAL A 30 1.42 -3.93 -0.44
N ILE A 31 0.13 -4.25 -0.33
CA ILE A 31 -0.71 -4.63 -1.47
C ILE A 31 -0.78 -3.49 -2.48
N ARG A 32 -0.97 -2.24 -2.03
CA ARG A 32 -1.00 -1.08 -2.91
C ARG A 32 0.29 -0.94 -3.72
N ARG A 33 1.46 -1.01 -3.08
CA ARG A 33 2.75 -0.91 -3.76
C ARG A 33 2.93 -2.04 -4.77
N ALA A 34 2.53 -3.27 -4.42
CA ALA A 34 2.59 -4.40 -5.33
C ALA A 34 1.71 -4.18 -6.58
N VAL A 35 0.48 -3.66 -6.40
CA VAL A 35 -0.41 -3.31 -7.51
C VAL A 35 0.18 -2.17 -8.36
N GLU A 36 0.75 -1.13 -7.74
CA GLU A 36 1.40 -0.04 -8.47
C GLU A 36 2.57 -0.55 -9.33
N VAL A 37 3.44 -1.40 -8.77
CA VAL A 37 4.56 -2.02 -9.51
C VAL A 37 4.05 -2.86 -10.68
N TYR A 38 3.01 -3.68 -10.44
CA TYR A 38 2.40 -4.50 -11.49
C TYR A 38 1.84 -3.64 -12.63
N LEU A 39 1.14 -2.55 -12.31
CA LEU A 39 0.56 -1.66 -13.31
C LEU A 39 1.63 -0.89 -14.10
N VAL A 40 2.68 -0.38 -13.45
CA VAL A 40 3.80 0.29 -14.14
C VAL A 40 4.53 -0.67 -15.09
N TRP A 41 4.71 -1.92 -14.67
CA TRP A 41 5.39 -2.91 -15.49
C TRP A 41 4.57 -3.31 -16.72
N ASN A 42 3.24 -3.37 -16.59
CA ASN A 42 2.34 -3.79 -17.67
C ASN A 42 1.88 -2.64 -18.58
N ASP A 43 1.83 -1.42 -18.06
CA ASP A 43 1.43 -0.22 -18.79
C ASP A 43 2.46 0.90 -18.55
N PRO A 44 3.36 1.16 -19.53
CA PRO A 44 4.37 2.21 -19.39
C PRO A 44 3.78 3.63 -19.36
N THR A 45 2.48 3.79 -19.68
CA THR A 45 1.77 5.08 -19.58
C THR A 45 1.09 5.27 -18.23
N TYR A 46 1.03 4.22 -17.39
CA TYR A 46 0.49 4.31 -16.05
C TYR A 46 1.41 5.13 -15.14
N ALA A 47 0.92 6.30 -14.72
CA ALA A 47 1.58 7.14 -13.74
C ALA A 47 0.91 6.97 -12.36
N PRO A 48 1.57 6.34 -11.37
CA PRO A 48 0.98 6.19 -10.03
C PRO A 48 0.77 7.58 -9.40
N PRO A 49 -0.35 7.78 -8.67
CA PRO A 49 -0.62 9.07 -8.05
C PRO A 49 0.45 9.41 -7.00
N PRO A 50 0.83 10.69 -6.85
CA PRO A 50 1.85 11.09 -5.90
C PRO A 50 1.47 10.65 -4.47
N HIS A 51 2.36 9.92 -3.81
CA HIS A 51 2.17 9.49 -2.43
C HIS A 51 2.18 10.72 -1.52
N SER A 52 1.01 11.31 -1.27
CA SER A 52 0.90 12.34 -0.24
C SER A 52 1.16 11.68 1.11
N LYS A 53 2.39 11.76 1.60
CA LYS A 53 2.66 11.62 3.03
C LYS A 53 1.80 12.69 3.69
N LYS A 54 0.64 12.33 4.24
CA LYS A 54 -0.11 13.23 5.12
C LYS A 54 0.87 13.62 6.21
N LYS A 55 1.47 14.82 6.11
CA LYS A 55 2.19 15.43 7.22
C LYS A 55 1.18 15.45 8.36
N ARG A 56 1.40 14.65 9.41
CA ARG A 56 0.72 14.83 10.69
C ARG A 56 0.96 16.30 11.04
N ARG A 57 -0.06 17.14 10.91
CA ARG A 57 -0.02 18.49 11.47
C ARG A 57 0.07 18.29 12.98
N LEU A 58 1.28 18.42 13.52
CA LEU A 58 1.49 18.70 14.94
C LEU A 58 0.66 19.95 15.22
N HIS A 59 -0.47 19.79 15.92
CA HIS A 59 -1.18 20.92 16.49
C HIS A 59 -0.35 21.37 17.70
N PRO A 60 0.19 22.60 17.72
CA PRO A 60 0.67 23.15 18.98
C PRO A 60 -0.56 23.46 19.83
N HIS A 61 -0.75 22.69 20.90
CA HIS A 61 -1.60 23.13 22.00
C HIS A 61 -0.85 24.28 22.70
N GLY A 62 -1.37 25.49 22.52
CA GLY A 62 -1.11 26.66 23.35
C GLY A 62 -2.41 27.09 23.99
#